data_AF-A0A024EFG8-F1
#
_entry.id   AF-A0A024EFG8-F1
#
_cell.length_a   1.000
_cell.length_b   1.000
_cell.length_c   1.000
_cell.angle_alpha   90.00
_cell.angle_beta   90.00
_cell.angle_gamma   90.00
#
_symmetry.space_group_name_H-M   'P 1'
#
loop_
_entity.id
_entity.type
_entity.pdbx_description
1 polymer ?
#
loop_
_entity_poly.entity_id
_entity_poly.type
_entity_poly.pdbx_seq_one_letter_code
_entity_poly.pdbx_strand_id
1 'polypeptide(L)'
;MECNFAVAEHNRRQQLIISALEQELATIDQHIAEAQQEHQKIENKALHLANAVLEEKWNEAAQALLDVGGQLCAARRMIDRDPVALLKLNVPEQGENFSSWAWNDLSERSVRYNVHDVLAL
;
A
#
# COMPACT_ATOMS: atom_id res chain seq x y z
N MET A 1 -39.45 45.24 -44.55
CA MET A 1 -39.88 43.94 -43.98
C MET A 1 -38.74 42.91 -43.96
N GLU A 2 -37.75 42.99 -44.88
CA GLU A 2 -36.58 42.11 -44.94
C GLU A 2 -35.63 42.15 -43.72
N CYS A 3 -35.49 43.30 -43.05
CA CYS A 3 -34.61 43.44 -41.88
C CYS A 3 -35.03 42.57 -40.67
N ASN A 4 -36.34 42.32 -40.49
CA ASN A 4 -36.83 41.47 -39.41
C ASN A 4 -36.54 39.97 -39.65
N PHE A 5 -36.48 39.55 -40.91
CA PHE A 5 -36.19 38.16 -41.26
C PHE A 5 -34.72 37.82 -41.05
N ALA A 6 -33.81 38.73 -41.40
CA ALA A 6 -32.37 38.55 -41.19
C ALA A 6 -32.02 38.44 -39.69
N VAL A 7 -32.65 39.26 -38.85
CA VAL A 7 -32.50 39.20 -37.38
C VAL A 7 -33.07 37.91 -36.80
N ALA A 8 -34.25 37.47 -37.27
CA ALA A 8 -34.87 36.22 -36.81
C ALA A 8 -34.03 34.97 -37.18
N GLU A 9 -33.50 34.91 -38.40
CA GLU A 9 -32.63 33.81 -38.85
C GLU A 9 -31.28 33.83 -38.12
N HIS A 10 -30.72 35.02 -37.85
CA HIS A 10 -29.51 35.14 -37.03
C HIS A 10 -29.73 34.58 -35.63
N ASN A 11 -30.82 34.99 -34.96
CA ASN A 11 -31.16 34.48 -33.63
C ASN A 11 -31.38 32.97 -33.64
N ARG A 12 -32.05 32.42 -34.67
CA ARG A 12 -32.25 30.97 -34.81
C ARG A 12 -30.92 30.22 -34.89
N ARG A 13 -29.95 30.72 -35.69
CA ARG A 13 -28.62 30.11 -35.81
C ARG A 13 -27.84 30.20 -34.50
N GLN A 14 -27.88 31.36 -33.83
CA GLN A 14 -27.24 31.50 -32.53
C GLN A 14 -27.82 30.53 -31.51
N GLN A 15 -29.14 30.37 -31.47
CA GLN A 15 -29.80 29.41 -30.58
C GLN A 15 -29.32 27.97 -30.84
N LEU A 16 -29.23 27.57 -32.12
CA LEU A 16 -28.74 26.24 -32.50
C LEU A 16 -27.28 26.01 -32.10
N ILE A 17 -26.43 27.03 -32.26
CA ILE A 17 -25.02 26.97 -31.86
C ILE A 17 -24.90 26.85 -30.34
N ILE A 18 -25.66 27.66 -29.58
CA ILE A 18 -25.67 27.61 -28.12
C ILE A 18 -26.10 26.24 -27.64
N SER A 19 -27.22 25.70 -28.16
CA SER A 19 -27.70 24.37 -27.77
C SER A 19 -26.72 23.25 -28.13
N ALA A 20 -26.02 23.35 -29.26
CA ALA A 20 -24.98 22.38 -29.62
C ALA A 20 -23.79 22.43 -28.63
N LEU A 21 -23.34 23.63 -28.26
CA LEU A 21 -22.24 23.81 -27.29
C LEU A 21 -22.64 23.36 -25.88
N GLU A 22 -23.89 23.60 -25.46
CA GLU A 22 -24.42 23.10 -24.19
C GLU A 22 -24.42 21.57 -24.15
N GLN A 23 -24.77 20.92 -25.26
CA GLN A 23 -24.73 19.47 -25.37
C GLN A 23 -23.29 18.93 -25.37
N GLU A 24 -22.35 19.61 -26.04
CA GLU A 24 -20.93 19.26 -25.99
C GLU A 24 -20.36 19.39 -24.58
N LEU A 25 -20.67 20.48 -23.86
CA LEU A 25 -20.27 20.66 -22.46
C LEU A 25 -20.83 19.56 -21.56
N ALA A 26 -22.12 19.24 -21.69
CA ALA A 26 -22.73 18.14 -20.92
C ALA A 26 -22.06 16.79 -21.20
N THR A 27 -21.64 16.55 -22.44
CA THR A 27 -20.91 15.33 -22.83
C THR A 27 -19.50 15.30 -22.23
N ILE A 28 -18.80 16.45 -22.24
CA ILE A 28 -17.48 16.58 -21.61
C ILE A 28 -17.58 16.35 -20.10
N ASP A 29 -18.57 16.96 -19.43
CA ASP A 29 -18.80 16.78 -17.99
C ASP A 29 -19.04 15.31 -17.63
N GLN A 30 -19.82 14.59 -18.46
CA GLN A 30 -20.01 13.15 -18.31
C GLN A 30 -18.68 12.39 -18.41
N HIS A 31 -17.87 12.66 -19.43
CA HIS A 31 -16.57 11.99 -19.60
C HIS A 31 -15.57 12.32 -18.49
N ILE A 32 -15.61 13.54 -17.94
CA ILE A 32 -14.81 13.92 -16.77
C ILE A 32 -15.22 13.07 -15.56
N ALA A 33 -16.51 12.93 -15.30
CA ALA A 33 -17.02 12.11 -14.20
C ALA A 33 -16.63 10.63 -14.35
N GLU A 34 -16.74 10.07 -15.56
CA GLU A 34 -16.32 8.71 -15.88
C GLU A 34 -14.81 8.52 -15.65
N ALA A 35 -13.98 9.45 -16.13
CA ALA A 35 -12.53 9.40 -15.96
C ALA A 35 -12.12 9.49 -14.49
N GLN A 36 -12.76 10.35 -13.70
CA GLN A 36 -12.54 10.45 -12.25
C GLN A 36 -12.90 9.16 -11.52
N GLN A 37 -14.03 8.53 -11.89
CA GLN A 37 -14.44 7.26 -11.32
C GLN A 37 -13.44 6.13 -11.62
N GLU A 38 -12.97 6.03 -12.87
CA GLU A 38 -11.97 5.03 -13.25
C GLU A 38 -10.62 5.28 -12.59
N HIS A 39 -10.21 6.54 -12.46
CA HIS A 39 -9.00 6.91 -11.73
C HIS A 39 -9.06 6.44 -10.27
N GLN A 40 -10.16 6.71 -9.56
CA GLN A 40 -10.33 6.26 -8.18
C GLN A 40 -10.28 4.73 -8.05
N LYS A 41 -10.83 3.99 -9.03
CA LYS A 41 -10.75 2.53 -9.05
C LYS A 41 -9.30 2.05 -9.21
N ILE A 42 -8.51 2.71 -10.05
CA ILE A 42 -7.10 2.39 -10.26
C ILE A 42 -6.29 2.70 -9.01
N GLU A 43 -6.50 3.87 -8.39
CA GLU A 43 -5.83 4.24 -7.14
C GLU A 43 -6.12 3.24 -6.03
N ASN A 44 -7.38 2.83 -5.86
CA ASN A 44 -7.73 1.82 -4.85
C ASN A 44 -7.02 0.48 -5.11
N LYS A 45 -6.94 0.03 -6.36
CA LYS A 45 -6.19 -1.18 -6.72
C LYS A 45 -4.69 -1.04 -6.45
N ALA A 46 -4.12 0.12 -6.75
CA ALA A 46 -2.72 0.41 -6.48
C ALA A 46 -2.43 0.41 -4.97
N LEU A 47 -3.33 0.96 -4.15
CA LEU A 47 -3.23 0.91 -2.68
C LEU A 47 -3.29 -0.52 -2.14
N HIS A 48 -4.18 -1.36 -2.67
CA HIS A 48 -4.21 -2.79 -2.28
C HIS A 48 -2.91 -3.52 -2.63
N LEU A 49 -2.34 -3.26 -3.82
CA LEU A 49 -1.07 -3.85 -4.21
C LEU A 49 0.08 -3.33 -3.33
N ALA A 50 0.11 -2.02 -3.05
CA ALA A 50 1.11 -1.43 -2.17
C ALA A 50 1.03 -2.01 -0.75
N ASN A 51 -0.18 -2.23 -0.23
CA ASN A 51 -0.38 -2.88 1.06
C ASN A 51 0.21 -4.29 1.06
N ALA A 52 -0.13 -5.14 0.09
CA ALA A 52 0.38 -6.51 0.02
C ALA A 52 1.92 -6.55 -0.05
N VAL A 53 2.55 -5.67 -0.85
CA VAL A 53 4.02 -5.57 -0.91
C VAL A 53 4.62 -5.12 0.42
N LEU A 54 3.96 -4.22 1.15
CA LEU A 54 4.42 -3.76 2.46
C LEU A 54 4.27 -4.86 3.53
N GLU A 55 3.20 -5.66 3.48
CA GLU A 55 3.02 -6.83 4.35
C GLU A 55 4.14 -7.85 4.16
N GLU A 56 4.50 -8.17 2.91
CA GLU A 56 5.62 -9.07 2.60
C GLU A 56 6.96 -8.51 3.10
N LYS A 57 7.26 -7.24 2.80
CA LYS A 57 8.49 -6.58 3.29
C LYS A 57 8.56 -6.50 4.81
N TRP A 58 7.43 -6.27 5.47
CA TRP A 58 7.34 -6.30 6.92
C TRP A 58 7.71 -7.68 7.47
N ASN A 59 7.15 -8.74 6.87
CA ASN A 59 7.43 -10.12 7.26
C ASN A 59 8.90 -10.50 7.05
N GLU A 60 9.51 -10.10 5.93
CA GLU A 60 10.94 -10.30 5.68
C GLU A 60 11.81 -9.57 6.71
N ALA A 61 11.50 -8.31 7.02
CA ALA A 61 12.23 -7.53 8.01
C ALA A 61 12.09 -8.11 9.41
N ALA A 62 10.91 -8.59 9.77
CA ALA A 62 10.66 -9.29 11.03
C ALA A 62 11.48 -10.59 11.12
N GLN A 63 11.51 -11.38 10.05
CA GLN A 63 12.32 -12.59 9.97
C GLN A 63 13.83 -12.29 10.18
N ALA A 64 14.36 -11.26 9.51
CA ALA A 64 15.74 -10.83 9.69
C ALA A 64 16.02 -10.35 11.13
N LEU A 65 15.08 -9.61 11.73
CA LEU A 65 15.15 -9.18 13.14
C LEU A 65 15.20 -10.39 14.07
N LEU A 66 14.40 -11.43 13.80
CA LEU A 66 14.38 -12.65 14.60
C LEU A 66 15.68 -13.44 14.49
N ASP A 67 16.28 -13.50 13.31
CA ASP A 67 17.53 -14.22 13.10
C ASP A 67 18.69 -13.54 13.85
N VAL A 68 18.81 -12.21 13.74
CA VAL A 68 19.79 -11.42 14.52
C VAL A 68 19.47 -11.49 16.02
N GLY A 69 18.19 -11.42 16.39
CA GLY A 69 17.75 -11.56 17.78
C GLY A 69 18.10 -12.93 18.37
N GLY A 70 18.00 -13.99 17.56
CA GLY A 70 18.39 -15.36 17.91
C GLY A 70 19.89 -15.50 18.14
N GLN A 71 20.71 -14.92 17.26
CA GLN A 71 22.16 -14.84 17.45
C GLN A 71 22.54 -14.08 18.72
N LEU A 72 21.90 -12.94 18.98
CA LEU A 72 22.12 -12.15 20.20
C LEU A 72 21.75 -12.94 21.47
N CYS A 73 20.63 -13.67 21.44
CA CYS A 73 20.24 -14.59 22.51
C CYS A 73 21.31 -15.66 22.74
N ALA A 74 21.81 -16.30 21.67
CA ALA A 74 22.84 -17.32 21.76
C ALA A 74 24.14 -16.75 22.37
N ALA A 75 24.63 -15.61 21.85
CA ALA A 75 25.80 -14.92 22.35
C ALA A 75 25.67 -14.58 23.84
N ARG A 76 24.51 -14.06 24.28
CA ARG A 76 24.23 -13.74 25.68
C ARG A 76 24.30 -14.98 26.59
N ARG A 77 23.73 -16.10 26.16
CA ARG A 77 23.83 -17.36 26.90
C ARG A 77 25.28 -17.83 27.04
N MET A 78 26.10 -17.68 25.99
CA MET A 78 27.51 -18.10 26.00
C MET A 78 28.38 -17.27 26.97
N ILE A 79 27.92 -16.08 27.36
CA ILE A 79 28.62 -15.20 28.32
C ILE A 79 27.89 -15.11 29.68
N ASP A 80 27.01 -16.07 29.98
CA ASP A 80 26.20 -16.11 31.20
C ASP A 80 25.39 -14.82 31.47
N ARG A 81 24.93 -14.16 30.40
CA ARG A 81 24.10 -12.95 30.47
C ARG A 81 22.64 -13.25 30.15
N ASP A 82 21.73 -12.76 30.97
CA ASP A 82 20.30 -12.98 30.79
C ASP A 82 19.72 -12.18 29.58
N PRO A 83 18.98 -12.84 28.66
CA PRO A 83 18.30 -12.18 27.55
C PRO A 83 16.98 -11.45 27.90
N VAL A 84 16.62 -11.16 29.17
CA VAL A 84 15.32 -10.59 29.62
C VAL A 84 14.66 -9.57 28.68
N ALA A 85 15.43 -8.61 28.13
CA ALA A 85 14.88 -7.59 27.24
C ALA A 85 14.24 -8.15 25.94
N LEU A 86 14.67 -9.33 25.48
CA LEU A 86 14.16 -10.01 24.29
C LEU A 86 12.92 -10.87 24.58
N LEU A 87 12.59 -11.14 25.85
CA LEU A 87 11.39 -11.89 26.26
C LEU A 87 10.08 -11.19 25.89
N LYS A 88 10.12 -9.87 25.70
CA LYS A 88 8.94 -9.06 25.37
C LYS A 88 8.73 -8.90 23.86
N LEU A 89 9.60 -9.50 23.03
CA LEU A 89 9.46 -9.38 21.59
C LEU A 89 8.22 -10.17 21.12
N ASN A 90 7.29 -9.45 20.50
CA ASN A 90 6.13 -9.98 19.82
C ASN A 90 5.97 -9.21 18.51
N VAL A 91 6.22 -9.86 17.38
CA VAL A 91 6.13 -9.24 16.05
C VAL A 91 5.02 -9.95 15.27
N PRO A 92 3.93 -9.26 14.90
CA PRO A 92 2.85 -9.88 14.16
C PRO A 92 3.28 -10.18 12.73
N GLU A 93 2.94 -11.36 12.22
CA GLU A 93 2.95 -11.63 10.79
C GLU A 93 1.80 -10.84 10.15
N GLN A 94 1.99 -10.34 8.94
CA GLN A 94 0.96 -9.62 8.18
C GLN A 94 0.55 -10.42 6.93
N GLY A 95 -0.70 -10.24 6.48
CA GLY A 95 -1.30 -11.01 5.37
C GLY A 95 -2.30 -12.05 5.86
N GLU A 96 -2.45 -13.17 5.13
CA GLU A 96 -3.46 -14.22 5.42
C GLU A 96 -3.11 -15.09 6.65
N ASN A 97 -1.87 -15.02 7.12
CA ASN A 97 -1.42 -15.75 8.30
C ASN A 97 -1.64 -14.91 9.56
N PHE A 98 -2.42 -15.45 10.50
CA PHE A 98 -2.69 -14.80 11.80
C PHE A 98 -1.68 -15.20 12.89
N SER A 99 -0.50 -15.66 12.50
CA SER A 99 0.58 -15.97 13.43
C SER A 99 1.26 -14.70 13.94
N SER A 100 1.81 -14.81 15.13
CA SER A 100 2.71 -13.81 15.68
C SER A 100 4.02 -14.50 16.01
N TRP A 101 5.14 -13.93 15.57
CA TRP A 101 6.45 -14.43 15.99
C TRP A 101 6.74 -13.94 17.39
N ALA A 102 6.84 -14.89 18.30
CA ALA A 102 7.01 -14.65 19.72
C ALA A 102 8.43 -15.00 20.16
N TRP A 103 8.77 -14.67 21.41
CA TRP A 103 10.03 -15.07 22.03
C TRP A 103 10.34 -16.57 21.92
N ASN A 104 9.33 -17.45 21.88
CA ASN A 104 9.53 -18.89 21.71
C ASN A 104 10.27 -19.22 20.41
N ASP A 105 9.94 -18.53 19.31
CA ASP A 105 10.57 -18.72 18.00
C ASP A 105 12.05 -18.30 18.02
N LEU A 106 12.36 -17.20 18.71
CA LEU A 106 13.74 -16.77 18.97
C LEU A 106 14.52 -17.80 19.78
N SER A 107 13.89 -18.31 20.85
CA SER A 107 14.52 -19.28 21.74
C SER A 107 14.82 -20.58 20.99
N GLU A 108 13.91 -21.08 20.17
CA GLU A 108 14.12 -22.27 19.35
C GLU A 108 15.25 -22.07 18.33
N ARG A 109 15.24 -20.96 17.60
CA ARG A 109 16.26 -20.66 16.58
C ARG A 109 17.64 -20.45 17.17
N SER A 110 17.74 -19.81 18.34
CA SER A 110 19.00 -19.53 19.00
C SER A 110 19.82 -20.79 19.36
N VAL A 111 19.17 -21.95 19.53
CA VAL A 111 19.86 -23.23 19.79
C VAL A 111 20.60 -23.75 18.55
N ARG A 112 20.27 -23.24 17.37
CA ARG A 112 20.87 -23.65 16.10
C ARG A 112 22.21 -22.98 15.79
N TYR A 113 22.59 -21.94 16.53
CA TYR A 113 23.85 -21.22 16.34
C TYR A 113 24.93 -21.75 17.29
N ASN A 114 26.10 -22.05 16.74
CA ASN A 114 27.30 -22.39 17.51
C ASN A 114 28.25 -21.17 17.63
N VAL A 115 29.33 -21.32 18.40
CA VAL A 115 30.29 -20.24 18.65
C VAL A 115 30.90 -19.68 17.36
N HIS A 116 31.21 -20.53 16.39
CA HIS A 116 31.76 -20.10 15.10
C HIS A 116 30.72 -19.30 14.30
N ASP A 117 29.45 -19.72 14.29
CA ASP A 117 28.38 -19.00 13.57
C ASP A 117 28.18 -17.59 14.13
N VAL A 118 28.28 -17.42 15.45
CA VAL A 118 28.15 -16.12 16.13
C VAL A 118 29.34 -15.20 15.86
N LEU A 119 30.54 -15.75 15.67
CA LEU A 119 31.76 -14.98 15.43
C LEU A 119 31.97 -14.59 13.96
N ALA A 120 31.22 -15.18 13.04
CA ALA A 120 31.33 -14.98 11.59
C ALA A 120 30.39 -13.89 11.03
N LEU A 121 29.93 -12.97 11.89
CA LEU A 121 29.04 -11.83 11.59
C LEU A 121 29.33 -11.12 10.26
#